data_AF-A0AAW8VVU3-F1
#
_entry.id   AF-A0AAW8VVU3-F1
#
_cell.length_a   1.000
_cell.length_b   1.000
_cell.length_c   1.000
_cell.angle_alpha   90.00
_cell.angle_beta   90.00
_cell.angle_gamma   90.00
#
_symmetry.space_group_name_H-M   'P 1'
#
loop_
_entity.id
_entity.type
_entity.pdbx_description
1 polymer ?
#
loop_
_entity_poly.entity_id
_entity_poly.type
_entity_poly.pdbx_seq_one_letter_code
_entity_poly.pdbx_strand_id
1 'polypeptide(L)' 'MKYRNVLFDIDNTLINSADLIAKLLKEGAEREGVYVPLKEFRTRIGQARQ' A
#
# COMPACT_ATOMS: atom_id res chain seq x y z
N MET A 1 -7.03 -10.25 -30.89
CA MET A 1 -6.25 -9.00 -30.80
C MET A 1 -5.24 -9.13 -29.68
N LYS A 2 -3.95 -8.84 -29.92
CA LYS A 2 -2.94 -8.74 -28.85
C LYS A 2 -2.87 -7.28 -28.40
N TYR A 3 -2.84 -7.04 -27.09
CA TYR A 3 -2.53 -5.73 -26.55
C TYR A 3 -1.14 -5.30 -27.06
N ARG A 4 -1.05 -4.10 -27.64
CA ARG A 4 0.22 -3.56 -28.16
C ARG A 4 1.07 -2.93 -27.05
N ASN A 5 0.42 -2.28 -26.09
CA ASN A 5 1.06 -1.63 -24.95
C ASN A 5 0.31 -2.02 -23.67
N VAL A 6 1.05 -2.25 -22.59
CA VAL A 6 0.51 -2.54 -21.26
C VAL A 6 1.17 -1.58 -20.27
N LEU A 7 0.34 -0.91 -19.46
CA LEU A 7 0.81 -0.07 -18.36
C LEU A 7 0.68 -0.86 -17.07
N PHE A 8 1.72 -0.81 -16.24
CA PHE A 8 1.76 -1.46 -14.94
C PHE A 8 1.91 -0.42 -13.86
N ASP A 9 1.12 -0.58 -12.80
CA ASP A 9 1.40 0.05 -11.52
C ASP A 9 2.60 -0.67 -10.86
N ILE A 10 3.30 0.01 -9.95
CA ILE A 10 4.47 -0.54 -9.29
C ILE A 10 4.05 -1.21 -7.99
N ASP A 11 3.41 -0.44 -7.11
CA ASP A 11 3.08 -0.88 -5.76
C ASP A 11 1.96 -1.92 -5.79
N ASN A 12 2.25 -3.08 -5.19
CA ASN A 12 1.34 -4.22 -5.10
C ASN A 12 0.86 -4.78 -6.45
N THR A 13 1.49 -4.35 -7.56
CA THR A 13 1.25 -4.86 -8.93
C THR A 13 2.51 -5.52 -9.48
N LEU A 14 3.64 -4.80 -9.51
CA LEU A 14 4.94 -5.37 -9.88
C LEU A 14 5.78 -5.78 -8.66
N ILE A 15 5.64 -5.05 -7.55
CA ILE A 15 6.39 -5.27 -6.32
C ILE A 15 5.41 -5.44 -5.16
N ASN A 16 5.58 -6.49 -4.35
CA ASN A 16 4.81 -6.65 -3.11
C ASN A 16 5.34 -5.72 -2.02
N SER A 17 4.96 -4.44 -2.09
CA SER A 17 5.40 -3.35 -1.20
C SER A 17 4.42 -3.05 -0.07
N ALA A 18 3.20 -3.61 -0.09
CA ALA A 18 2.13 -3.28 0.85
C ALA A 18 2.51 -3.48 2.33
N ASP A 19 3.31 -4.51 2.62
CA ASP A 19 3.83 -4.80 3.97
C ASP A 19 4.78 -3.72 4.47
N LEU A 20 5.71 -3.31 3.61
CA LEU A 20 6.74 -2.32 3.91
C LEU A 20 6.09 -0.95 4.15
N ILE A 21 5.19 -0.55 3.25
CA ILE A 21 4.46 0.72 3.37
C ILE A 21 3.64 0.75 4.67
N ALA A 22 2.94 -0.33 5.00
CA ALA A 22 2.13 -0.38 6.22
C ALA A 22 2.97 -0.26 7.50
N LYS A 23 4.15 -0.88 7.55
CA LYS A 23 5.07 -0.77 8.68
C LYS A 23 5.62 0.65 8.84
N LEU A 24 6.08 1.26 7.76
CA LEU A 24 6.60 2.63 7.77
C LEU A 24 5.54 3.65 8.23
N LEU A 25 4.30 3.51 7.73
CA LEU A 25 3.19 4.37 8.15
C LEU A 25 2.84 4.18 9.63
N LYS A 26 2.86 2.93 10.10
CA LYS A 26 2.65 2.64 11.52
C LYS A 26 3.72 3.29 12.40
N GLU A 27 4.99 3.13 12.05
CA GLU A 27 6.11 3.76 12.80
C GLU A 27 5.98 5.28 12.82
N GLY A 28 5.56 5.90 11.71
CA GLY A 28 5.28 7.34 11.65
C GLY A 28 4.13 7.75 12.56
N ALA A 29 3.01 7.03 12.53
CA ALA A 29 1.85 7.32 13.37
C ALA A 29 2.16 7.20 14.87
N GLU A 30 2.93 6.18 15.26
CA GLU A 30 3.35 5.98 16.66
C GLU A 30 4.24 7.13 17.16
N ARG A 31 5.10 7.70 16.30
CA ARG A 31 5.90 8.88 16.64
C ARG A 31 5.05 10.13 16.90
N GLU A 32 3.93 10.25 16.22
CA GLU A 32 2.95 11.33 16.41
C GLU A 32 1.97 11.06 17.57
N GLY A 33 2.17 9.96 18.32
CA GLY A 33 1.29 9.57 19.42
C GLY A 33 -0.05 8.98 18.97
N VAL A 34 -0.20 8.63 17.70
CA VAL A 34 -1.43 8.06 17.14
C VAL A 34 -1.28 6.54 17.02
N TYR A 35 -2.10 5.82 17.79
CA TYR A 35 -2.08 4.36 17.75
C TYR A 35 -3.09 3.80 16.75
N VAL A 36 -2.59 3.20 15.67
CA VAL A 36 -3.40 2.52 14.66
C VAL A 36 -2.84 1.11 14.44
N PRO A 37 -3.68 0.05 14.47
CA PRO A 37 -3.22 -1.31 14.19
C PRO A 37 -2.61 -1.45 12.79
N LEU A 38 -1.56 -2.26 12.63
CA LEU A 38 -0.91 -2.48 11.33
C LEU A 38 -1.90 -2.93 10.24
N LYS A 39 -2.90 -3.72 10.63
CA LYS A 39 -3.96 -4.21 9.73
C LYS A 39 -4.73 -3.07 9.05
N GLU A 40 -4.99 -1.97 9.76
CA GLU A 40 -5.72 -0.82 9.22
C GLU A 40 -4.93 -0.11 8.11
N PHE A 41 -3.61 -0.01 8.25
CA PHE A 41 -2.76 0.52 7.18
C PHE A 41 -2.76 -0.41 5.96
N ARG A 42 -2.63 -1.73 6.18
CA ARG A 42 -2.67 -2.71 5.09
C ARG A 42 -3.98 -2.66 4.31
N THR A 43 -5.11 -2.52 5.00
CA THR A 43 -6.41 -2.46 4.35
C THR A 43 -6.56 -1.26 3.43
N ARG A 44 -5.84 -0.16 3.66
CA ARG A 44 -5.98 1.09 2.88
C ARG A 44 -5.01 1.19 1.70
N ILE A 45 -3.95 0.39 1.68
CA ILE A 45 -2.95 0.40 0.61
C ILE A 45 -3.46 -0.38 -0.60
N GLY A 46 -3.42 0.23 -1.78
CA GLY A 46 -3.87 -0.40 -3.03
C GLY A 46 -5.39 -0.58 -3.14
N GLN A 47 -6.18 0.05 -2.26
CA GLN A 47 -7.64 0.10 -2.45
C GLN A 47 -7.99 1.02 -3.62
N ALA A 48 -8.64 0.45 -4.64
CA ALA A 48 -9.37 1.24 -5.61
C ALA A 48 -10.48 1.98 -4.87
N ARG A 49 -10.53 3.32 -4.98
CA ARG A 49 -11.65 4.11 -4.47
C ARG A 49 -12.92 3.62 -5.20
N GLN A 50 -13.88 3.08 -4.44
CA GLN A 50 -15.23 2.82 -4.95
C GLN A 50 -15.93 4.14 -5.27
#